data_AF-A0A954RV83-F1
#
_entry.id   AF-A0A954RV83-F1
#
_cell.length_a   1.000
_cell.length_b   1.000
_cell.length_c   1.000
_cell.angle_alpha   90.00
_cell.angle_beta   90.00
_cell.angle_gamma   90.00
#
_symmetry.space_group_name_H-M   'P 1'
#
loop_
_entity.id
_entity.type
_entity.pdbx_description
1 polymer ?
#
loop_
_entity_poly.entity_id
_entity_poly.type
_entity_poly.pdbx_seq_one_letter_code
_entity_poly.pdbx_strand_id
1 'polypeptide(L)'
;MHRQPKKIPELTPERVEAQLRRASRWKLPHTPHAYPSPIRAPEFAAIEPTPRVSRPPRGLKRALVSGAVFHLCALIGLALATMPLDRFADEPSLTLSVVEARASESLRELPIDIATSRIAPNQWDHFDQPVGKPTEYAPLAVPRVPDQFIGNPLALLANSGGDSVVAGALGHATRGAQWAGATFSGVEARGQRFVFVLDNSLSMAGPAWGRAKREVLAGVALLQSGQRFQVIACDGSRPAVVSVDGMHSAQEDSAANLSQWLDSLRLVQFPDSFAAIKSALELRADAVYLIGAGAFGDLAADVRRENRWLDDDRIKVPGSVIHAIGIANSDDDTLGLAAIASENGGHFHRVSTIDP
;
A
#
# COMPACT_ATOMS: atom_id res chain seq x y z
N MET A 1 40.44 11.20 -9.56
CA MET A 1 40.43 9.88 -10.25
C MET A 1 39.22 9.81 -11.18
N HIS A 2 39.40 10.03 -12.49
CA HIS A 2 38.35 9.87 -13.50
C HIS A 2 38.17 8.38 -13.83
N ARG A 3 37.01 7.80 -13.50
CA ARG A 3 36.65 6.46 -13.98
C ARG A 3 36.15 6.55 -15.42
N GLN A 4 36.89 5.92 -16.32
CA GLN A 4 36.48 5.70 -17.71
C GLN A 4 35.17 4.90 -17.77
N PRO A 5 34.21 5.28 -18.64
CA PRO A 5 32.96 4.55 -18.78
C PRO A 5 33.20 3.15 -19.35
N LYS A 6 32.60 2.13 -18.72
CA LYS A 6 32.59 0.75 -19.23
C LYS A 6 31.84 0.71 -20.56
N LYS A 7 32.53 0.36 -21.65
CA LYS A 7 31.91 0.04 -22.94
C LYS A 7 30.94 -1.14 -22.76
N ILE A 8 29.67 -0.90 -23.04
CA ILE A 8 28.64 -1.94 -23.14
C ILE A 8 28.93 -2.70 -24.44
N PRO A 9 29.05 -4.04 -24.42
CA PRO A 9 29.31 -4.81 -25.63
C PRO A 9 28.10 -4.77 -26.55
N GLU A 10 28.32 -4.35 -27.79
CA GLU A 10 27.33 -4.34 -28.86
C GLU A 10 26.80 -5.77 -29.09
N LEU A 11 25.48 -5.93 -28.99
CA LEU A 11 24.79 -7.19 -29.24
C LEU A 11 24.70 -7.38 -30.75
N THR A 12 25.50 -8.29 -31.30
CA THR A 12 25.45 -8.65 -32.71
C THR A 12 24.14 -9.38 -33.03
N PRO A 13 23.59 -9.21 -34.26
CA PRO A 13 22.35 -9.89 -34.69
C PRO A 13 22.39 -11.41 -34.51
N GLU A 14 23.57 -12.03 -34.71
CA GLU A 14 23.76 -13.47 -34.50
C GLU A 14 23.56 -13.91 -33.04
N ARG A 15 23.92 -13.06 -32.06
CA ARG A 15 23.70 -13.36 -30.63
C ARG A 15 22.23 -13.29 -30.25
N VAL A 16 21.48 -12.37 -30.86
CA VAL A 16 20.03 -12.26 -30.67
C VAL A 16 19.33 -13.50 -31.26
N GLU A 17 19.71 -13.93 -32.47
CA GLU A 17 19.13 -15.12 -33.08
C GLU A 17 19.47 -16.41 -32.30
N ALA A 18 20.69 -16.52 -31.77
CA ALA A 18 21.10 -17.64 -30.92
C ALA A 18 20.31 -17.71 -29.60
N GLN A 19 19.93 -16.55 -29.01
CA GLN A 19 19.07 -16.52 -27.84
C GLN A 19 17.62 -16.94 -28.17
N LEU A 20 17.07 -16.49 -29.30
CA LEU A 20 15.72 -16.84 -29.72
C LEU A 20 15.57 -18.34 -30.04
N ARG A 21 16.59 -18.96 -30.66
CA ARG A 21 16.61 -20.41 -30.91
C ARG A 21 16.71 -21.25 -29.63
N ARG A 22 17.21 -20.67 -28.54
CA ARG A 22 17.29 -21.35 -27.22
C ARG A 22 15.94 -21.32 -26.50
N ALA A 23 15.16 -20.25 -26.68
CA ALA A 23 13.80 -20.13 -26.13
C ALA A 23 12.79 -21.07 -26.83
N SER A 24 12.96 -21.35 -28.13
CA SER A 24 12.03 -22.18 -28.90
C SER A 24 12.17 -23.70 -28.70
N ARG A 25 13.07 -24.18 -27.82
CA ARG A 25 13.27 -25.61 -27.52
C ARG A 25 12.43 -26.15 -26.35
N TRP A 26 11.66 -25.31 -25.68
CA TRP A 26 10.78 -25.76 -24.60
C TRP A 26 9.48 -26.34 -25.18
N LYS A 27 9.47 -27.65 -25.40
CA LYS A 27 8.25 -28.41 -25.70
C LYS A 27 7.46 -28.60 -24.40
N LEU A 28 6.31 -27.97 -24.29
CA LEU A 28 5.33 -28.27 -23.24
C LEU A 28 4.78 -29.69 -23.46
N PRO A 29 4.63 -30.52 -22.40
CA PRO A 29 3.99 -31.82 -22.50
C PRO A 29 2.48 -31.62 -22.79
N HIS A 30 2.03 -32.11 -23.94
CA HIS A 30 0.60 -32.24 -24.23
C HIS A 30 0.04 -33.44 -23.46
N THR A 31 -0.64 -33.19 -22.35
CA THR A 31 -1.57 -34.16 -21.74
C THR A 31 -2.94 -34.00 -22.40
N PRO A 32 -3.51 -35.05 -23.01
CA PRO A 32 -4.88 -35.01 -23.50
C PRO A 32 -5.85 -35.08 -22.32
N HIS A 33 -6.53 -33.96 -22.02
CA HIS A 33 -7.67 -33.96 -21.10
C HIS A 33 -8.88 -34.62 -21.76
N ALA A 34 -9.25 -35.79 -21.27
CA ALA A 34 -10.54 -36.40 -21.54
C ALA A 34 -11.66 -35.58 -20.87
N TYR A 35 -12.69 -35.25 -21.63
CA TYR A 35 -13.91 -34.62 -21.13
C TYR A 35 -14.66 -35.58 -20.19
N PRO A 36 -15.12 -35.12 -19.01
CA PRO A 36 -16.05 -35.90 -18.20
C PRO A 36 -17.46 -35.85 -18.80
N SER A 37 -18.09 -37.02 -18.85
CA SER A 37 -19.48 -37.28 -19.23
C SER A 37 -20.49 -36.48 -18.41
N PRO A 38 -21.73 -36.28 -18.92
CA PRO A 38 -22.78 -35.53 -18.24
C PRO A 38 -23.17 -36.16 -16.89
N ILE A 39 -23.30 -35.29 -15.89
CA ILE A 39 -23.63 -35.59 -14.50
C ILE A 39 -25.02 -36.23 -14.41
N ARG A 40 -25.04 -37.45 -13.88
CA ARG A 40 -26.23 -38.20 -13.46
C ARG A 40 -26.74 -37.60 -12.14
N ALA A 41 -28.05 -37.43 -12.01
CA ALA A 41 -28.71 -36.88 -10.82
C ALA A 41 -28.34 -37.67 -9.55
N PRO A 42 -28.20 -37.00 -8.38
CA PRO A 42 -27.76 -37.66 -7.15
C PRO A 42 -28.88 -38.53 -6.55
N GLU A 43 -28.57 -39.82 -6.47
CA GLU A 43 -29.23 -40.83 -5.66
C GLU A 43 -28.87 -40.57 -4.19
N PHE A 44 -29.89 -40.40 -3.33
CA PHE A 44 -29.73 -40.15 -1.90
C PHE A 44 -29.12 -41.39 -1.22
N ALA A 45 -27.79 -41.42 -1.10
CA ALA A 45 -27.06 -42.41 -0.32
C ALA A 45 -26.84 -41.92 1.12
N ALA A 46 -26.82 -42.88 2.04
CA ALA A 46 -26.95 -42.72 3.48
C ALA A 46 -25.88 -41.84 4.15
N ILE A 47 -26.32 -41.17 5.22
CA ILE A 47 -25.52 -40.33 6.12
C ILE A 47 -24.41 -41.18 6.77
N GLU A 48 -23.15 -40.93 6.39
CA GLU A 48 -21.99 -41.49 7.09
C GLU A 48 -21.72 -40.77 8.42
N PRO A 49 -21.25 -41.48 9.46
CA PRO A 49 -21.03 -40.92 10.79
C PRO A 49 -19.85 -39.93 10.83
N THR A 50 -20.07 -38.84 11.57
CA THR A 50 -19.18 -37.70 11.78
C THR A 50 -17.73 -38.03 12.14
N PRO A 51 -16.74 -37.23 11.69
CA PRO A 51 -15.32 -37.43 12.01
C PRO A 51 -15.04 -37.25 13.51
N ARG A 52 -14.34 -38.24 14.09
CA ARG A 52 -13.88 -38.23 15.48
C ARG A 52 -12.86 -37.11 15.71
N VAL A 53 -13.22 -36.17 16.58
CA VAL A 53 -12.33 -35.12 17.11
C VAL A 53 -11.14 -35.77 17.84
N SER A 54 -9.94 -35.64 17.26
CA SER A 54 -8.68 -36.11 17.85
C SER A 54 -8.31 -35.23 19.05
N ARG A 55 -8.23 -35.84 20.24
CA ARG A 55 -7.81 -35.17 21.47
C ARG A 55 -6.34 -34.73 21.36
N PRO A 56 -5.98 -33.51 21.81
CA PRO A 56 -4.60 -33.04 21.75
C PRO A 56 -3.67 -33.90 22.63
N PRO A 57 -2.43 -34.15 22.19
CA PRO A 57 -1.47 -34.97 22.91
C PRO A 57 -1.11 -34.34 24.26
N ARG A 58 -1.21 -35.12 25.34
CA ARG A 58 -1.04 -34.69 26.75
C ARG A 58 0.40 -34.24 27.13
N GLY A 59 1.30 -34.03 26.17
CA GLY A 59 2.70 -33.65 26.40
C GLY A 59 3.02 -32.16 26.24
N LEU A 60 2.17 -31.37 25.57
CA LEU A 60 2.53 -30.00 25.16
C LEU A 60 2.76 -29.04 26.34
N LYS A 61 2.05 -29.25 27.45
CA LYS A 61 2.15 -28.37 28.64
C LYS A 61 3.52 -28.46 29.33
N ARG A 62 4.23 -29.59 29.22
CA ARG A 62 5.55 -29.75 29.85
C ARG A 62 6.66 -29.06 29.06
N ALA A 63 6.55 -29.03 27.74
CA ALA A 63 7.53 -28.39 26.86
C ALA A 63 7.51 -26.85 26.96
N LEU A 64 6.33 -26.25 27.17
CA LEU A 64 6.21 -24.79 27.32
C LEU A 64 6.81 -24.28 28.64
N VAL A 65 6.67 -25.04 29.73
CA VAL A 65 7.20 -24.64 31.05
C VAL A 65 8.73 -24.69 31.07
N SER A 66 9.35 -25.71 30.46
CA SER A 66 10.82 -25.80 30.41
C SER A 66 11.46 -24.66 29.61
N GLY A 67 10.82 -24.21 28.53
CA GLY A 67 11.32 -23.10 27.72
C GLY A 67 11.31 -21.77 28.47
N ALA A 68 10.26 -21.51 29.25
CA ALA A 68 10.12 -20.29 30.05
C ALA A 68 11.16 -20.20 31.16
N VAL A 69 11.43 -21.31 31.87
CA VAL A 69 12.46 -21.36 32.92
C VAL A 69 13.85 -21.08 32.34
N PHE A 70 14.18 -21.65 31.18
CA PHE A 70 15.45 -21.42 30.52
C PHE A 70 15.65 -19.94 30.14
N HIS A 71 14.63 -19.30 29.58
CA HIS A 71 14.70 -17.88 29.22
C HIS A 71 14.87 -16.98 30.45
N LEU A 72 14.18 -17.27 31.54
CA LEU A 72 14.32 -16.52 32.79
C LEU A 72 15.75 -16.62 33.36
N CYS A 73 16.34 -17.81 33.35
CA CYS A 73 17.73 -18.01 33.78
C CYS A 73 18.73 -17.27 32.88
N ALA A 74 18.52 -17.26 31.56
CA ALA A 74 19.37 -16.54 30.62
C ALA A 74 19.35 -15.02 30.87
N LEU A 75 18.15 -14.46 31.12
CA LEU A 75 18.00 -13.04 31.43
C LEU A 75 18.65 -12.64 32.77
N ILE A 76 18.54 -13.49 33.80
CA ILE A 76 19.22 -13.26 35.09
C ILE A 76 20.73 -13.31 34.93
N GLY A 77 21.25 -14.28 34.17
CA GLY A 77 22.69 -14.38 33.89
C GLY A 77 23.21 -13.16 33.13
N LEU A 78 22.46 -12.67 32.15
CA LEU A 78 22.80 -11.46 31.42
C LEU A 78 22.81 -10.24 32.35
N ALA A 79 21.79 -10.09 33.20
CA ALA A 79 21.69 -9.00 34.16
C ALA A 79 22.90 -8.98 35.12
N LEU A 80 23.30 -10.14 35.64
CA LEU A 80 24.47 -10.28 36.51
C LEU A 80 25.79 -9.99 35.78
N ALA A 81 25.90 -10.34 34.49
CA ALA A 81 27.07 -10.05 33.69
C ALA A 81 27.17 -8.56 33.31
N THR A 82 26.04 -7.88 33.17
CA THR A 82 25.98 -6.45 32.83
C THR A 82 26.00 -5.53 34.05
N MET A 83 25.76 -6.04 35.25
CA MET A 83 25.90 -5.25 36.46
C MET A 83 27.37 -4.85 36.60
N PRO A 84 27.69 -3.55 36.59
CA PRO A 84 29.03 -3.11 36.95
C PRO A 84 29.24 -3.54 38.39
N LEU A 85 30.08 -4.55 38.57
CA LEU A 85 30.70 -4.81 39.86
C LEU A 85 31.61 -3.60 40.10
N ASP A 86 31.00 -2.53 40.62
CA ASP A 86 31.71 -1.40 41.19
C ASP A 86 32.66 -1.99 42.22
N ARG A 87 33.91 -2.15 41.78
CA ARG A 87 35.01 -2.49 42.64
C ARG A 87 35.16 -1.31 43.58
N PHE A 88 34.57 -1.45 44.76
CA PHE A 88 34.95 -0.72 45.96
C PHE A 88 36.43 -0.99 46.24
N ALA A 89 37.30 -0.23 45.60
CA ALA A 89 38.69 -0.08 46.01
C ALA A 89 39.23 1.25 45.44
N ASP A 90 39.39 2.17 46.37
CA ASP A 90 40.25 3.36 46.34
C ASP A 90 39.84 4.53 45.44
N GLU A 91 39.24 5.51 46.12
CA GLU A 91 39.27 6.94 45.79
C GLU A 91 40.66 7.42 45.33
N PRO A 92 40.72 8.17 44.23
CA PRO A 92 41.59 9.32 44.15
C PRO A 92 40.76 10.58 43.91
N SER A 93 40.80 11.50 44.86
CA SER A 93 40.24 12.85 44.78
C SER A 93 40.67 13.55 43.48
N LEU A 94 39.70 13.92 42.65
CA LEU A 94 39.89 14.71 41.43
C LEU A 94 40.13 16.18 41.79
N THR A 95 41.40 16.60 41.77
CA THR A 95 41.81 18.00 41.75
C THR A 95 41.58 18.59 40.36
N LEU A 96 40.68 19.57 40.29
CA LEU A 96 40.36 20.33 39.09
C LEU A 96 41.49 21.36 38.82
N SER A 97 42.39 21.07 37.88
CA SER A 97 43.33 22.08 37.37
C SER A 97 42.75 22.75 36.12
N VAL A 98 42.44 24.04 36.26
CA VAL A 98 42.10 24.93 35.16
C VAL A 98 43.34 25.14 34.31
N VAL A 99 43.31 24.66 33.06
CA VAL A 99 44.29 25.00 32.03
C VAL A 99 43.73 26.18 31.24
N GLU A 100 44.26 27.36 31.51
CA GLU A 100 44.14 28.51 30.61
C GLU A 100 44.87 28.21 29.30
N ALA A 101 44.12 27.80 28.27
CA ALA A 101 44.62 27.79 26.91
C ALA A 101 44.36 29.16 26.27
N ARG A 102 45.40 29.99 26.31
CA ARG A 102 45.52 31.27 25.61
C ARG A 102 45.90 31.01 24.14
N ALA A 103 45.32 31.81 23.26
CA ALA A 103 45.80 32.22 21.94
C ALA A 103 45.31 31.44 20.69
N SER A 104 44.38 32.13 20.01
CA SER A 104 44.45 32.54 18.60
C SER A 104 44.35 31.47 17.50
N GLU A 105 43.12 31.25 17.02
CA GLU A 105 42.86 31.15 15.58
C GLU A 105 41.73 32.11 15.20
N SER A 106 42.02 32.92 14.18
CA SER A 106 41.16 33.96 13.65
C SER A 106 39.97 33.36 12.90
N LEU A 107 38.82 33.28 13.56
CA LEU A 107 37.52 33.13 12.90
C LEU A 107 37.16 34.47 12.26
N ARG A 108 37.22 34.53 10.93
CA ARG A 108 36.58 35.59 10.14
C ARG A 108 35.06 35.40 10.26
N GLU A 109 34.44 36.23 11.09
CA GLU A 109 32.99 36.42 11.10
C GLU A 109 32.59 37.06 9.76
N LEU A 110 31.89 36.29 8.92
CA LEU A 110 31.12 36.84 7.81
C LEU A 110 29.82 37.42 8.40
N PRO A 111 29.51 38.72 8.19
CA PRO A 111 28.23 39.27 8.60
C PRO A 111 27.14 38.63 7.74
N ILE A 112 26.37 37.73 8.34
CA ILE A 112 25.12 37.27 7.76
C ILE A 112 24.10 38.37 8.08
N ASP A 113 23.81 39.22 7.10
CA ASP A 113 22.65 40.10 7.11
C ASP A 113 21.38 39.24 7.06
N ILE A 114 20.96 38.74 8.22
CA ILE A 114 19.63 38.20 8.40
C ILE A 114 18.70 39.41 8.42
N ALA A 115 18.20 39.78 7.24
CA ALA A 115 17.07 40.67 7.10
C ALA A 115 15.86 39.99 7.76
N THR A 116 15.71 40.20 9.05
CA THR A 116 14.54 39.81 9.83
C THR A 116 13.37 40.60 9.28
N SER A 117 12.66 40.03 8.30
CA SER A 117 11.35 40.51 7.91
C SER A 117 10.44 40.36 9.12
N ARG A 118 10.33 41.43 9.92
CA ARG A 118 9.32 41.57 10.97
C ARG A 118 7.97 41.53 10.29
N ILE A 119 7.36 40.36 10.27
CA ILE A 119 5.93 40.22 10.02
C ILE A 119 5.24 40.97 11.17
N ALA A 120 4.55 42.05 10.84
CA ALA A 120 3.85 42.88 11.80
C ALA A 120 2.76 42.05 12.52
N PRO A 121 2.55 42.18 13.84
CA PRO A 121 1.62 41.33 14.59
C PRO A 121 0.12 41.62 14.38
N ASN A 122 -0.29 42.32 13.32
CA ASN A 122 -1.64 42.88 13.19
C ASN A 122 -2.42 42.42 11.94
N GLN A 123 -2.02 41.34 11.27
CA GLN A 123 -2.73 40.86 10.07
C GLN A 123 -3.86 39.84 10.35
N TRP A 124 -4.25 39.66 11.61
CA TRP A 124 -5.31 38.70 12.00
C TRP A 124 -6.66 39.35 12.35
N ASP A 125 -6.77 40.69 12.37
CA ASP A 125 -7.99 41.43 12.74
C ASP A 125 -9.02 41.60 11.60
N HIS A 126 -9.04 40.71 10.60
CA HIS A 126 -9.96 40.84 9.45
C HIS A 126 -10.95 39.69 9.26
N PHE A 127 -11.13 38.84 10.27
CA PHE A 127 -12.10 37.73 10.22
C PHE A 127 -13.46 38.02 10.89
N ASP A 128 -13.69 39.22 11.43
CA ASP A 128 -14.98 39.63 11.99
C ASP A 128 -15.83 40.43 10.98
N GLN A 129 -16.02 39.90 9.76
CA GLN A 129 -17.14 40.38 8.94
C GLN A 129 -18.44 39.69 9.40
N PRO A 130 -19.51 40.45 9.71
CA PRO A 130 -20.78 39.85 10.05
C PRO A 130 -21.30 39.05 8.86
N VAL A 131 -21.47 37.75 9.07
CA VAL A 131 -22.12 36.83 8.13
C VAL A 131 -23.43 37.45 7.68
N GLY A 132 -23.50 37.82 6.41
CA GLY A 132 -24.69 38.37 5.79
C GLY A 132 -25.88 37.43 6.00
N LYS A 133 -27.05 38.01 6.25
CA LYS A 133 -28.30 37.27 6.45
C LYS A 133 -28.51 36.23 5.35
N PRO A 134 -29.09 35.06 5.64
CA PRO A 134 -29.30 34.01 4.65
C PRO A 134 -30.13 34.56 3.50
N THR A 135 -29.52 34.71 2.33
CA THR A 135 -30.25 34.96 1.09
C THR A 135 -31.13 33.74 0.86
N GLU A 136 -32.44 33.96 0.85
CA GLU A 136 -33.46 32.96 0.52
C GLU A 136 -33.15 32.41 -0.87
N TYR A 137 -32.57 31.20 -0.91
CA TYR A 137 -32.22 30.52 -2.15
C TYR A 137 -33.52 30.13 -2.86
N ALA A 138 -33.77 30.76 -4.01
CA ALA A 138 -34.76 30.26 -4.97
C ALA A 138 -34.43 28.79 -5.27
N PRO A 139 -35.43 27.89 -5.36
CA PRO A 139 -35.18 26.49 -5.66
C PRO A 139 -34.52 26.41 -7.04
N LEU A 140 -33.25 26.03 -7.06
CA LEU A 140 -32.53 25.68 -8.28
C LEU A 140 -33.29 24.52 -8.91
N ALA A 141 -33.90 24.78 -10.07
CA ALA A 141 -34.49 23.75 -10.89
C ALA A 141 -33.39 22.74 -11.23
N VAL A 142 -33.42 21.59 -10.56
CA VAL A 142 -32.52 20.48 -10.84
C VAL A 142 -32.79 20.07 -12.29
N PRO A 143 -31.84 20.23 -13.23
CA PRO A 143 -32.04 19.73 -14.57
C PRO A 143 -32.23 18.21 -14.45
N ARG A 144 -33.40 17.72 -14.86
CA ARG A 144 -33.62 16.28 -15.01
C ARG A 144 -32.60 15.77 -16.03
N VAL A 145 -31.55 15.14 -15.53
CA VAL A 145 -30.62 14.38 -16.35
C VAL A 145 -31.42 13.26 -17.02
N PRO A 146 -31.42 13.13 -18.36
CA PRO A 146 -32.12 12.04 -19.03
C PRO A 146 -31.59 10.70 -18.51
N ASP A 147 -32.49 9.73 -18.28
CA ASP A 147 -32.23 8.34 -17.83
C ASP A 147 -31.33 7.51 -18.79
N GLN A 148 -30.60 8.15 -19.70
CA GLN A 148 -29.73 7.51 -20.68
C GLN A 148 -28.26 7.43 -20.24
N PHE A 149 -27.93 7.79 -19.00
CA PHE A 149 -26.55 7.79 -18.46
C PHE A 149 -26.20 6.57 -17.58
N ILE A 150 -26.94 5.46 -17.67
CA ILE A 150 -26.46 4.16 -17.20
C ILE A 150 -25.58 3.57 -18.30
N GLY A 151 -24.34 4.07 -18.41
CA GLY A 151 -23.46 3.70 -19.50
C GLY A 151 -22.05 4.26 -19.36
N ASN A 152 -21.24 3.57 -18.57
CA ASN A 152 -19.78 3.55 -18.65
C ASN A 152 -19.04 4.86 -18.28
N PRO A 153 -18.44 4.97 -17.08
CA PRO A 153 -17.68 6.15 -16.66
C PRO A 153 -16.39 6.42 -17.48
N LEU A 154 -16.04 5.53 -18.42
CA LEU A 154 -14.94 5.71 -19.36
C LEU A 154 -15.18 6.74 -20.47
N ALA A 155 -16.41 7.21 -20.68
CA ALA A 155 -16.68 8.25 -21.66
C ALA A 155 -16.15 9.64 -21.22
N LEU A 156 -15.95 9.85 -19.92
CA LEU A 156 -15.47 11.14 -19.40
C LEU A 156 -13.95 11.31 -19.50
N LEU A 157 -13.19 10.20 -19.62
CA LEU A 157 -11.73 10.22 -19.79
C LEU A 157 -11.28 10.36 -21.26
N ALA A 158 -12.17 10.16 -22.23
CA ALA A 158 -11.84 10.28 -23.65
C ALA A 158 -11.73 11.73 -24.15
N ASN A 159 -12.04 12.73 -23.31
CA ASN A 159 -12.06 14.15 -23.69
C ASN A 159 -10.90 14.99 -23.12
N SER A 160 -10.00 14.39 -22.33
CA SER A 160 -8.74 15.02 -21.89
C SER A 160 -7.61 14.61 -22.83
N GLY A 161 -7.25 15.50 -23.75
CA GLY A 161 -6.38 15.22 -24.90
C GLY A 161 -5.00 14.67 -24.56
N GLY A 162 -4.58 13.71 -25.38
CA GLY A 162 -3.22 13.15 -25.41
C GLY A 162 -3.19 11.84 -26.17
N ASP A 163 -2.69 11.88 -27.40
CA ASP A 163 -2.44 10.74 -28.31
C ASP A 163 -1.90 9.49 -27.59
N SER A 164 -2.70 8.40 -27.50
CA SER A 164 -2.20 7.03 -27.67
C SER A 164 -3.34 5.99 -27.74
N VAL A 165 -3.19 5.10 -28.70
CA VAL A 165 -4.10 4.05 -29.17
C VAL A 165 -4.52 3.06 -28.05
N VAL A 166 -5.81 3.03 -27.68
CA VAL A 166 -6.44 1.83 -27.08
C VAL A 166 -7.82 1.61 -27.71
N ALA A 167 -7.82 1.25 -28.99
CA ALA A 167 -8.98 0.66 -29.65
C ALA A 167 -8.89 -0.87 -29.48
N GLY A 168 -9.68 -1.44 -28.58
CA GLY A 168 -9.85 -2.89 -28.49
C GLY A 168 -10.13 -3.46 -27.09
N ALA A 169 -11.22 -3.06 -26.44
CA ALA A 169 -11.68 -3.71 -25.21
C ALA A 169 -13.21 -3.75 -25.08
N LEU A 170 -13.92 -3.96 -26.19
CA LEU A 170 -15.34 -4.30 -26.18
C LEU A 170 -15.55 -5.54 -27.05
N GLY A 171 -15.59 -6.72 -26.43
CA GLY A 171 -15.92 -7.95 -27.14
C GLY A 171 -15.75 -9.23 -26.33
N HIS A 172 -16.90 -9.83 -26.01
CA HIS A 172 -17.10 -11.26 -25.75
C HIS A 172 -16.90 -11.78 -24.32
N ALA A 173 -17.95 -11.58 -23.49
CA ALA A 173 -18.22 -12.39 -22.31
C ALA A 173 -18.64 -13.80 -22.72
N THR A 174 -17.66 -14.72 -22.81
CA THR A 174 -17.92 -16.16 -22.83
C THR A 174 -18.16 -16.65 -21.41
N ARG A 175 -19.35 -17.22 -21.18
CA ARG A 175 -19.74 -17.91 -19.94
C ARG A 175 -18.75 -19.03 -19.60
N GLY A 176 -17.87 -18.76 -18.66
CA GLY A 176 -17.01 -19.73 -18.00
C GLY A 176 -16.16 -19.01 -16.97
N ALA A 177 -16.64 -18.90 -15.72
CA ALA A 177 -15.97 -18.32 -14.55
C ALA A 177 -14.88 -17.28 -14.90
N GLN A 178 -15.29 -16.22 -15.60
CA GLN A 178 -14.39 -15.17 -16.06
C GLN A 178 -14.07 -14.31 -14.83
N TRP A 179 -12.86 -14.40 -14.31
CA TRP A 179 -12.44 -13.59 -13.17
C TRP A 179 -12.57 -12.13 -13.57
N ALA A 180 -13.51 -11.43 -12.94
CA ALA A 180 -13.74 -10.02 -13.11
C ALA A 180 -12.44 -9.24 -12.85
N GLY A 181 -11.88 -8.65 -13.90
CA GLY A 181 -10.83 -7.66 -13.79
C GLY A 181 -11.44 -6.28 -13.53
N ALA A 182 -10.78 -5.48 -12.72
CA ALA A 182 -11.07 -4.06 -12.57
C ALA A 182 -9.81 -3.25 -12.89
N THR A 183 -9.96 -2.17 -13.65
CA THR A 183 -8.84 -1.32 -14.09
C THR A 183 -8.86 -0.02 -13.31
N PHE A 184 -7.78 0.28 -12.61
CA PHE A 184 -7.65 1.44 -11.73
C PHE A 184 -6.49 2.29 -12.23
N SER A 185 -6.78 3.51 -12.68
CA SER A 185 -5.75 4.46 -13.15
C SER A 185 -4.82 3.85 -14.22
N GLY A 186 -5.40 3.06 -15.14
CA GLY A 186 -4.68 2.36 -16.21
C GLY A 186 -4.06 1.01 -15.81
N VAL A 187 -4.23 0.58 -14.56
CA VAL A 187 -3.68 -0.67 -14.03
C VAL A 187 -4.78 -1.71 -13.84
N GLU A 188 -4.77 -2.78 -14.63
CA GLU A 188 -5.71 -3.90 -14.50
C GLU A 188 -5.28 -4.82 -13.35
N ALA A 189 -6.16 -5.03 -12.37
CA ALA A 189 -6.04 -6.11 -11.41
C ALA A 189 -7.22 -7.07 -11.54
N ARG A 190 -6.93 -8.37 -11.38
CA ARG A 190 -7.93 -9.44 -11.40
C ARG A 190 -8.08 -10.01 -10.01
N GLY A 191 -9.32 -10.22 -9.57
CA GLY A 191 -9.56 -10.77 -8.25
C GLY A 191 -10.97 -10.54 -7.73
N GLN A 192 -11.19 -10.99 -6.51
CA GLN A 192 -12.40 -10.83 -5.72
C GLN A 192 -12.19 -9.95 -4.48
N ARG A 193 -10.93 -9.71 -4.07
CA ARG A 193 -10.58 -9.03 -2.82
C ARG A 193 -9.53 -7.96 -3.08
N PHE A 194 -9.91 -6.71 -2.86
CA PHE A 194 -9.06 -5.56 -3.13
C PHE A 194 -8.80 -4.79 -1.84
N VAL A 195 -7.58 -4.31 -1.61
CA VAL A 195 -7.30 -3.45 -0.46
C VAL A 195 -6.62 -2.18 -0.91
N PHE A 196 -7.08 -1.03 -0.43
CA PHE A 196 -6.47 0.26 -0.67
C PHE A 196 -5.74 0.69 0.60
N VAL A 197 -4.44 0.91 0.51
CA VAL A 197 -3.62 1.48 1.58
C VAL A 197 -3.39 2.94 1.27
N LEU A 198 -3.89 3.81 2.13
CA LEU A 198 -3.95 5.24 1.92
C LEU A 198 -2.98 5.96 2.85
N ASP A 199 -2.01 6.67 2.25
CA ASP A 199 -1.12 7.58 2.95
C ASP A 199 -1.92 8.79 3.46
N ASN A 200 -2.08 8.89 4.78
CA ASN A 200 -2.65 10.05 5.46
C ASN A 200 -1.58 10.88 6.18
N SER A 201 -0.36 10.93 5.66
CA SER A 201 0.69 11.78 6.24
C SER A 201 0.45 13.26 6.01
N LEU A 202 1.09 14.12 6.82
CA LEU A 202 0.99 15.58 6.66
C LEU A 202 1.51 16.09 5.30
N SER A 203 2.40 15.36 4.62
CA SER A 203 2.85 15.74 3.27
C SER A 203 1.74 15.62 2.22
N MET A 204 0.68 14.87 2.52
CA MET A 204 -0.50 14.75 1.67
C MET A 204 -1.46 15.96 1.80
N ALA A 205 -1.20 16.92 2.69
CA ALA A 205 -2.11 18.04 2.90
C ALA A 205 -2.47 18.80 1.62
N GLY A 206 -3.71 19.28 1.56
CA GLY A 206 -4.21 20.07 0.43
C GLY A 206 -4.60 19.23 -0.79
N PRO A 207 -4.20 19.61 -2.03
CA PRO A 207 -4.66 18.97 -3.26
C PRO A 207 -4.34 17.47 -3.35
N ALA A 208 -3.19 17.03 -2.82
CA ALA A 208 -2.77 15.63 -2.86
C ALA A 208 -3.76 14.73 -2.10
N TRP A 209 -4.21 15.14 -0.91
CA TRP A 209 -5.24 14.42 -0.14
C TRP A 209 -6.57 14.36 -0.88
N GLY A 210 -6.98 15.49 -1.48
CA GLY A 210 -8.17 15.54 -2.31
C GLY A 210 -8.11 14.55 -3.49
N ARG A 211 -6.96 14.48 -4.16
CA ARG A 211 -6.73 13.54 -5.26
C ARG A 211 -6.74 12.10 -4.78
N ALA A 212 -6.07 11.79 -3.67
CA ALA A 212 -6.02 10.44 -3.09
C ALA A 212 -7.43 9.91 -2.76
N LYS A 213 -8.28 10.74 -2.14
CA LYS A 213 -9.68 10.38 -1.88
C LYS A 213 -10.45 10.08 -3.17
N ARG A 214 -10.27 10.89 -4.22
CA ARG A 214 -10.89 10.66 -5.53
C ARG A 214 -10.44 9.34 -6.16
N GLU A 215 -9.14 9.01 -6.11
CA GLU A 215 -8.62 7.74 -6.66
C GLU A 215 -9.20 6.53 -5.91
N VAL A 216 -9.29 6.57 -4.57
CA VAL A 216 -9.92 5.51 -3.78
C VAL A 216 -11.40 5.33 -4.16
N LEU A 217 -12.16 6.42 -4.20
CA LEU A 217 -13.59 6.37 -4.52
C LEU A 217 -13.84 5.90 -5.97
N ALA A 218 -13.07 6.45 -6.92
CA ALA A 218 -13.13 6.02 -8.32
C ALA A 218 -12.80 4.54 -8.45
N GLY A 219 -11.83 4.06 -7.69
CA GLY A 219 -11.51 2.65 -7.67
C GLY A 219 -12.67 1.79 -7.16
N VAL A 220 -13.18 2.10 -5.97
CA VAL A 220 -14.29 1.33 -5.38
C VAL A 220 -15.51 1.33 -6.30
N ALA A 221 -15.79 2.43 -7.01
CA ALA A 221 -16.88 2.52 -7.97
C ALA A 221 -16.72 1.61 -9.21
N LEU A 222 -15.52 1.14 -9.52
CA LEU A 222 -15.24 0.22 -10.63
C LEU A 222 -15.33 -1.25 -10.23
N LEU A 223 -15.52 -1.54 -8.94
CA LEU A 223 -15.68 -2.91 -8.47
C LEU A 223 -17.05 -3.47 -8.87
N GLN A 224 -17.05 -4.74 -9.28
CA GLN A 224 -18.25 -5.46 -9.69
C GLN A 224 -19.01 -6.03 -8.50
N SER A 225 -20.31 -6.30 -8.69
CA SER A 225 -21.13 -7.02 -7.73
C SER A 225 -20.52 -8.38 -7.41
N GLY A 226 -20.18 -8.61 -6.14
CA GLY A 226 -19.52 -9.83 -5.67
C GLY A 226 -18.05 -9.64 -5.28
N GLN A 227 -17.41 -8.58 -5.76
CA GLN A 227 -16.10 -8.17 -5.28
C GLN A 227 -16.20 -7.52 -3.89
N ARG A 228 -15.11 -7.62 -3.15
CA ARG A 228 -14.97 -7.08 -1.80
C ARG A 228 -13.77 -6.15 -1.73
N PHE A 229 -13.86 -5.15 -0.87
CA PHE A 229 -12.77 -4.21 -0.67
C PHE A 229 -12.59 -3.82 0.80
N GLN A 230 -11.39 -3.32 1.11
CA GLN A 230 -11.12 -2.64 2.38
C GLN A 230 -10.23 -1.43 2.11
N VAL A 231 -10.38 -0.38 2.92
CA VAL A 231 -9.44 0.75 2.93
C VAL A 231 -8.75 0.80 4.28
N ILE A 232 -7.44 1.05 4.28
CA ILE A 232 -6.60 1.13 5.47
C ILE A 232 -5.74 2.39 5.36
N ALA A 233 -5.90 3.33 6.29
CA ALA A 233 -5.01 4.47 6.39
C ALA A 233 -3.68 4.07 7.03
N CYS A 234 -2.57 4.77 6.72
CA CYS A 234 -1.25 4.45 7.26
C CYS A 234 -1.11 4.67 8.79
N ASP A 235 -2.05 5.36 9.43
CA ASP A 235 -2.15 5.40 10.90
C ASP A 235 -2.83 4.16 11.51
N GLY A 236 -3.24 3.20 10.67
CA GLY A 236 -3.94 1.98 11.04
C GLY A 236 -5.47 2.09 11.05
N SER A 237 -6.03 3.28 10.87
CA SER A 237 -7.47 3.52 10.85
C SER A 237 -8.15 2.82 9.67
N ARG A 238 -9.36 2.31 9.90
CA ARG A 238 -10.19 1.60 8.91
C ARG A 238 -11.65 1.98 9.08
N PRO A 239 -12.46 2.01 8.00
CA PRO A 239 -13.90 2.11 8.15
C PRO A 239 -14.41 0.89 8.91
N ALA A 240 -15.46 1.09 9.71
CA ALA A 240 -16.09 -0.01 10.45
C ALA A 240 -16.72 -1.00 9.48
N VAL A 241 -16.33 -2.27 9.59
CA VAL A 241 -16.81 -3.34 8.72
C VAL A 241 -17.86 -4.18 9.44
N VAL A 242 -18.98 -4.44 8.76
CA VAL A 242 -20.06 -5.29 9.29
C VAL A 242 -19.93 -6.76 8.82
N SER A 243 -18.98 -7.05 7.91
CA SER A 243 -18.81 -8.39 7.33
C SER A 243 -17.98 -9.34 8.20
N VAL A 244 -18.16 -10.64 7.97
CA VAL A 244 -17.47 -11.74 8.67
C VAL A 244 -15.98 -11.85 8.32
N ASP A 245 -15.58 -11.34 7.16
CA ASP A 245 -14.22 -11.45 6.63
C ASP A 245 -13.42 -10.14 6.72
N GLY A 246 -13.99 -9.11 7.36
CA GLY A 246 -13.33 -7.82 7.54
C GLY A 246 -13.16 -7.01 6.26
N MET A 247 -14.01 -7.22 5.25
CA MET A 247 -14.04 -6.45 4.00
C MET A 247 -15.46 -6.04 3.60
N HIS A 248 -15.63 -4.82 3.10
CA HIS A 248 -16.89 -4.32 2.55
C HIS A 248 -17.24 -5.01 1.22
N SER A 249 -18.53 -5.22 0.97
CA SER A 249 -19.00 -5.58 -0.37
C SER A 249 -19.02 -4.34 -1.27
N ALA A 250 -18.74 -4.48 -2.56
CA ALA A 250 -18.75 -3.40 -3.55
C ALA A 250 -20.14 -2.79 -3.90
N GLN A 251 -21.15 -2.93 -3.03
CA GLN A 251 -22.48 -2.36 -3.26
C GLN A 251 -22.50 -0.82 -3.13
N GLU A 252 -23.48 -0.15 -3.74
CA GLU A 252 -23.58 1.33 -3.81
C GLU A 252 -23.52 2.01 -2.43
N ASP A 253 -24.17 1.44 -1.40
CA ASP A 253 -24.16 1.98 -0.03
C ASP A 253 -22.74 2.08 0.56
N SER A 254 -21.82 1.24 0.07
CA SER A 254 -20.43 1.25 0.55
C SER A 254 -19.67 2.49 0.10
N ALA A 255 -20.01 3.11 -1.04
CA ALA A 255 -19.30 4.28 -1.55
C ALA A 255 -19.60 5.54 -0.74
N ALA A 256 -20.87 5.77 -0.38
CA ALA A 256 -21.28 6.91 0.44
C ALA A 256 -20.67 6.84 1.86
N ASN A 257 -20.75 5.66 2.48
CA ASN A 257 -20.13 5.41 3.78
C ASN A 257 -18.61 5.58 3.74
N LEU A 258 -17.97 5.10 2.67
CA LEU A 258 -16.53 5.27 2.48
C LEU A 258 -16.15 6.73 2.31
N SER A 259 -16.90 7.51 1.52
CA SER A 259 -16.66 8.95 1.35
C SER A 259 -16.74 9.69 2.70
N GLN A 260 -17.77 9.41 3.49
CA GLN A 260 -17.93 10.02 4.81
C GLN A 260 -16.77 9.65 5.75
N TRP A 261 -16.32 8.39 5.71
CA TRP A 261 -15.16 7.96 6.49
C TRP A 261 -13.87 8.65 6.04
N LEU A 262 -13.62 8.74 4.73
CA LEU A 262 -12.45 9.44 4.17
C LEU A 262 -12.41 10.92 4.58
N ASP A 263 -13.57 11.57 4.69
CA ASP A 263 -13.67 12.95 5.16
C ASP A 263 -13.44 13.10 6.67
N SER A 264 -13.62 12.02 7.43
CA SER A 264 -13.36 11.99 8.87
C SER A 264 -11.89 11.76 9.25
N LEU A 265 -11.08 11.26 8.32
CA LEU A 265 -9.67 10.97 8.56
C LEU A 265 -8.87 12.24 8.82
N ARG A 266 -7.96 12.15 9.80
CA ARG A 266 -6.99 13.20 10.11
C ARG A 266 -5.65 12.86 9.48
N LEU A 267 -4.93 13.90 9.07
CA LEU A 267 -3.55 13.74 8.64
C LEU A 267 -2.65 13.56 9.86
N VAL A 268 -1.64 12.70 9.75
CA VAL A 268 -0.70 12.35 10.83
C VAL A 268 0.74 12.68 10.45
N GLN A 269 1.58 12.98 11.45
CA GLN A 269 2.98 13.31 11.20
C GLN A 269 3.83 12.07 10.89
N PHE A 270 3.55 10.94 11.54
CA PHE A 270 4.34 9.71 11.46
C PHE A 270 3.44 8.54 11.07
N PRO A 271 3.15 8.37 9.77
CA PRO A 271 2.42 7.19 9.30
C PRO A 271 3.24 5.91 9.51
N ASP A 272 2.60 4.81 9.88
CA ASP A 272 3.20 3.47 9.87
C ASP A 272 2.75 2.70 8.62
N SER A 273 3.32 3.10 7.49
CA SER A 273 3.02 2.52 6.18
C SER A 273 3.26 1.00 6.15
N PHE A 274 4.27 0.50 6.88
CA PHE A 274 4.56 -0.92 6.91
C PHE A 274 3.49 -1.71 7.68
N ALA A 275 3.05 -1.22 8.84
CA ALA A 275 1.97 -1.88 9.59
C ALA A 275 0.64 -1.88 8.82
N ALA A 276 0.33 -0.80 8.08
CA ALA A 276 -0.85 -0.73 7.24
C ALA A 276 -0.77 -1.70 6.04
N ILE A 277 0.39 -1.82 5.38
CA ILE A 277 0.59 -2.81 4.31
C ILE A 277 0.49 -4.22 4.87
N LYS A 278 1.14 -4.52 6.00
CA LYS A 278 1.05 -5.83 6.63
C LYS A 278 -0.40 -6.21 6.92
N SER A 279 -1.17 -5.27 7.46
CA SER A 279 -2.60 -5.44 7.69
C SER A 279 -3.40 -5.72 6.41
N ALA A 280 -3.03 -5.09 5.29
CA ALA A 280 -3.64 -5.38 3.99
C ALA A 280 -3.32 -6.81 3.52
N LEU A 281 -2.09 -7.28 3.73
CA LEU A 281 -1.66 -8.63 3.36
C LEU A 281 -2.33 -9.72 4.20
N GLU A 282 -2.59 -9.45 5.49
CA GLU A 282 -3.35 -10.34 6.38
C GLU A 282 -4.78 -10.57 5.92
N LEU A 283 -5.38 -9.58 5.24
CA LEU A 283 -6.69 -9.72 4.60
C LEU A 283 -6.64 -10.65 3.39
N ARG A 284 -5.49 -11.19 2.94
CA ARG A 284 -5.36 -12.06 1.76
C ARG A 284 -6.08 -11.49 0.53
N ALA A 285 -5.77 -10.23 0.22
CA ALA A 285 -6.25 -9.55 -0.97
C ALA A 285 -5.63 -10.18 -2.24
N ASP A 286 -6.34 -10.16 -3.34
CA ASP A 286 -5.78 -10.52 -4.65
C ASP A 286 -4.89 -9.38 -5.16
N ALA A 287 -5.33 -8.13 -4.92
CA ALA A 287 -4.58 -6.94 -5.24
C ALA A 287 -4.62 -5.90 -4.11
N VAL A 288 -3.48 -5.26 -3.87
CA VAL A 288 -3.31 -4.15 -2.93
C VAL A 288 -2.90 -2.91 -3.72
N TYR A 289 -3.57 -1.79 -3.49
CA TYR A 289 -3.28 -0.48 -4.09
C TYR A 289 -2.70 0.44 -3.02
N LEU A 290 -1.44 0.84 -3.17
CA LEU A 290 -0.80 1.83 -2.33
C LEU A 290 -1.00 3.22 -2.94
N ILE A 291 -1.50 4.19 -2.18
CA ILE A 291 -1.80 5.54 -2.66
C ILE A 291 -1.11 6.55 -1.75
N GLY A 292 -0.17 7.35 -2.28
CA GLY A 292 0.51 8.36 -1.47
C GLY A 292 1.63 9.12 -2.18
N ALA A 293 2.31 9.99 -1.43
CA ALA A 293 3.32 10.94 -1.94
C ALA A 293 4.75 10.63 -1.48
N GLY A 294 5.02 9.41 -0.98
CA GLY A 294 6.39 8.98 -0.65
C GLY A 294 6.63 8.49 0.77
N ALA A 295 5.62 8.46 1.64
CA ALA A 295 5.76 7.98 3.02
C ALA A 295 6.03 6.46 3.15
N PHE A 296 6.39 5.79 2.06
CA PHE A 296 6.61 4.35 1.98
C PHE A 296 8.10 3.97 2.02
N GLY A 297 9.02 4.94 2.03
CA GLY A 297 10.46 4.70 2.26
C GLY A 297 11.08 3.57 1.43
N ASP A 298 12.12 2.93 1.98
CA ASP A 298 12.73 1.72 1.42
C ASP A 298 12.11 0.45 2.03
N LEU A 299 10.79 0.29 1.87
CA LEU A 299 10.04 -0.86 2.41
C LEU A 299 9.92 -2.01 1.41
N ALA A 300 10.43 -1.90 0.18
CA ALA A 300 10.19 -2.86 -0.90
C ALA A 300 10.59 -4.29 -0.51
N ALA A 301 11.80 -4.46 0.02
CA ALA A 301 12.32 -5.77 0.42
C ALA A 301 11.54 -6.38 1.60
N ASP A 302 11.09 -5.55 2.54
CA ASP A 302 10.32 -5.98 3.71
C ASP A 302 8.90 -6.37 3.32
N VAL A 303 8.25 -5.56 2.49
CA VAL A 303 6.92 -5.85 1.93
C VAL A 303 6.97 -7.12 1.08
N ARG A 304 7.97 -7.29 0.22
CA ARG A 304 8.15 -8.52 -0.58
C ARG A 304 8.33 -9.76 0.30
N ARG A 305 9.01 -9.63 1.44
CA ARG A 305 9.20 -10.74 2.39
C ARG A 305 7.90 -11.11 3.09
N GLU A 306 7.11 -10.11 3.48
CA GLU A 306 5.81 -10.30 4.13
C GLU A 306 4.76 -10.84 3.16
N ASN A 307 4.82 -10.43 1.90
CA ASN A 307 3.91 -10.83 0.82
C ASN A 307 4.24 -12.21 0.23
N ARG A 308 4.49 -13.19 1.11
CA ARG A 308 4.77 -14.58 0.77
C ARG A 308 3.82 -15.47 1.56
N TRP A 309 2.92 -16.15 0.87
CA TRP A 309 2.01 -17.09 1.50
C TRP A 309 2.55 -18.51 1.40
N LEU A 310 2.19 -19.36 2.36
CA LEU A 310 2.40 -20.79 2.24
C LEU A 310 1.22 -21.37 1.46
N ASP A 311 1.50 -22.06 0.36
CA ASP A 311 0.51 -22.89 -0.31
C ASP A 311 0.25 -24.19 0.47
N ASP A 312 -0.60 -25.07 -0.05
CA ASP A 312 -0.96 -26.34 0.57
C ASP A 312 0.25 -27.27 0.75
N ASP A 313 1.26 -27.15 -0.11
CA ASP A 313 2.52 -27.88 -0.05
C ASP A 313 3.57 -27.20 0.85
N ARG A 314 3.17 -26.12 1.54
CA ARG A 314 4.02 -25.26 2.39
C ARG A 314 5.17 -24.62 1.63
N ILE A 315 4.99 -24.39 0.34
CA ILE A 315 5.90 -23.64 -0.52
C ILE A 315 5.50 -22.16 -0.45
N LYS A 316 6.50 -21.29 -0.33
CA LYS A 316 6.27 -19.84 -0.33
C LYS A 316 5.96 -19.37 -1.75
N VAL A 317 4.72 -18.96 -1.99
CA VAL A 317 4.27 -18.34 -3.24
C VAL A 317 4.06 -16.84 -3.06
N PRO A 318 4.17 -16.02 -4.13
CA PRO A 318 3.72 -14.63 -4.08
C PRO A 318 2.27 -14.56 -3.59
N GLY A 319 2.00 -13.64 -2.66
CA GLY A 319 0.65 -13.42 -2.15
C GLY A 319 -0.16 -12.50 -3.06
N SER A 320 -0.41 -11.28 -2.59
CA SER A 320 -1.13 -10.25 -3.31
C SER A 320 -0.26 -9.60 -4.40
N VAL A 321 -0.86 -9.17 -5.51
CA VAL A 321 -0.20 -8.22 -6.42
C VAL A 321 -0.27 -6.83 -5.79
N ILE A 322 0.83 -6.09 -5.75
CA ILE A 322 0.85 -4.73 -5.15
C ILE A 322 1.07 -3.68 -6.22
N HIS A 323 0.05 -2.88 -6.47
CA HIS A 323 0.10 -1.72 -7.34
C HIS A 323 0.32 -0.45 -6.52
N ALA A 324 0.88 0.59 -7.13
CA ALA A 324 1.15 1.86 -6.47
C ALA A 324 0.73 3.05 -7.31
N ILE A 325 0.10 4.02 -6.67
CA ILE A 325 -0.31 5.31 -7.23
C ILE A 325 0.46 6.40 -6.47
N GLY A 326 1.47 6.96 -7.12
CA GLY A 326 2.28 8.05 -6.61
C GLY A 326 1.64 9.39 -6.90
N ILE A 327 1.24 10.13 -5.87
CA ILE A 327 0.68 11.48 -5.99
C ILE A 327 1.79 12.47 -5.67
N ALA A 328 2.52 12.92 -6.69
CA ALA A 328 3.67 13.79 -6.51
C ALA A 328 3.95 14.65 -7.73
N ASN A 329 4.67 15.74 -7.50
CA ASN A 329 5.13 16.65 -8.56
C ASN A 329 6.56 16.31 -9.05
N SER A 330 7.28 15.45 -8.33
CA SER A 330 8.63 14.99 -8.69
C SER A 330 8.70 13.45 -8.71
N ASP A 331 9.68 12.90 -9.44
CA ASP A 331 9.90 11.44 -9.48
C ASP A 331 10.47 10.91 -8.16
N ASP A 332 11.37 11.66 -7.55
CA ASP A 332 12.14 11.24 -6.37
C ASP A 332 11.23 10.94 -5.18
N ASP A 333 10.14 11.70 -5.04
CA ASP A 333 9.16 11.53 -3.95
C ASP A 333 8.45 10.17 -4.00
N THR A 334 8.46 9.47 -5.13
CA THR A 334 7.66 8.24 -5.34
C THR A 334 8.48 6.98 -5.60
N LEU A 335 9.82 7.07 -5.51
CA LEU A 335 10.72 5.95 -5.79
C LEU A 335 10.44 4.72 -4.92
N GLY A 336 10.14 4.91 -3.63
CA GLY A 336 9.80 3.82 -2.72
C GLY A 336 8.53 3.07 -3.13
N LEU A 337 7.50 3.80 -3.56
CA LEU A 337 6.26 3.23 -4.09
C LEU A 337 6.50 2.42 -5.38
N ALA A 338 7.31 2.96 -6.29
CA ALA A 338 7.68 2.28 -7.53
C ALA A 338 8.47 0.99 -7.26
N ALA A 339 9.41 1.02 -6.31
CA ALA A 339 10.16 -0.14 -5.87
C ALA A 339 9.23 -1.22 -5.27
N ILE A 340 8.32 -0.85 -4.38
CA ILE A 340 7.37 -1.80 -3.77
C ILE A 340 6.52 -2.48 -4.86
N ALA A 341 5.97 -1.71 -5.80
CA ALA A 341 5.12 -2.26 -6.85
C ALA A 341 5.88 -3.24 -7.76
N SER A 342 7.06 -2.83 -8.24
CA SER A 342 7.88 -3.67 -9.13
C SER A 342 8.34 -4.97 -8.46
N GLU A 343 8.69 -4.92 -7.16
CA GLU A 343 9.12 -6.11 -6.41
C GLU A 343 7.99 -7.09 -6.07
N ASN A 344 6.74 -6.65 -6.17
CA ASN A 344 5.55 -7.43 -5.85
C ASN A 344 4.65 -7.67 -7.06
N GLY A 345 5.23 -7.59 -8.26
CA GLY A 345 4.57 -7.96 -9.52
C GLY A 345 3.46 -7.02 -9.96
N GLY A 346 3.37 -5.82 -9.39
CA GLY A 346 2.40 -4.82 -9.79
C GLY A 346 3.00 -3.70 -10.63
N HIS A 347 2.23 -2.63 -10.74
CA HIS A 347 2.52 -1.48 -11.61
C HIS A 347 2.50 -0.20 -10.78
N PHE A 348 3.40 0.72 -11.15
CA PHE A 348 3.45 2.06 -10.60
C PHE A 348 2.83 3.04 -11.59
N HIS A 349 1.91 3.87 -11.11
CA HIS A 349 1.31 4.96 -11.87
C HIS A 349 1.53 6.27 -11.09
N ARG A 350 1.99 7.31 -11.79
CA ARG A 350 2.17 8.63 -11.19
C ARG A 350 1.05 9.55 -11.62
N VAL A 351 0.56 10.31 -10.66
CA VAL A 351 -0.53 11.26 -10.80
C VAL A 351 -0.09 12.63 -10.30
N SER A 352 -0.38 13.68 -11.09
CA SER A 352 -0.13 15.07 -10.70
C SER A 352 -1.06 15.51 -9.57
N THR A 353 -0.55 16.36 -8.67
CA THR A 353 -1.37 17.00 -7.61
C THR A 353 -2.29 18.09 -8.16
N ILE A 354 -1.95 18.65 -9.32
CA ILE A 354 -2.72 19.67 -10.02
C ILE A 354 -3.55 18.94 -11.08
N ASP A 355 -4.87 18.92 -10.90
CA ASP A 355 -5.79 18.57 -11.99
C ASP A 355 -5.65 19.66 -13.07
N PRO A 356 -5.38 19.32 -14.35
CA PRO A 356 -5.27 20.30 -15.42
C PRO A 356 -6.57 21.03 -15.72
#